data_AF-A0A350FZ91-F1
#
_entry.id   AF-A0A350FZ91-F1
#
_cell.length_a   1.000
_cell.length_b   1.000
_cell.length_c   1.000
_cell.angle_alpha   90.00
_cell.angle_beta   90.00
_cell.angle_gamma   90.00
#
_symmetry.space_group_name_H-M   'P 1'
#
loop_
_entity.id
_entity.type
_entity.pdbx_description
1 polymer ?
#
loop_
_entity_poly.entity_id
_entity_poly.type
_entity_poly.pdbx_seq_one_letter_code
_entity_poly.pdbx_strand_id
1 'polypeptide(L)'
;DLLDIVGLGLIADVALLKGETRSLTQKGINALRSTNRLGLKAIAELSNTNLETLTEETVGFTFAPRLNALGRLSDANPAVELLITNDPARARVLATQIEGLNAQRRLLTSQVTEAAEAQLREHPELLTEPVIVLSHPNWPGGVVGIVANRLVDRYHKPALLLTEGEDGILRGSARSVEGLHITEAITANKDLLLSFGGHPMAAGVSLEKDRLLSFRKGLGMAIENQLGGIVREEPSLQIDAWLGLDEVNLALADSIEMLAPFGAGNPKLTLATRGVKIRSVSEIGKTKEHLRLTIEDERRNTQNILWWNGAGEALPESGVTFDIAYSIRASTFRGEKQISVQFEEFRIAEGMRIDVIQPKLEIIDFRNQLSPYDLQPSTLIWAEGGDKAKGRSRYDLQPTDELAIYTTPPSPSELRTVLEIVKPNKVFVIGNSPDPE
;
A
#
# COMPACT_ATOMS: atom_id res chain seq x y z
N ASP A 1 -9.36 -32.13 20.43
CA ASP A 1 -8.02 -32.77 20.45
C ASP A 1 -7.09 -32.39 19.28
N LEU A 2 -7.62 -32.12 18.07
CA LEU A 2 -6.80 -31.77 16.89
C LEU A 2 -6.88 -30.29 16.47
N LEU A 3 -7.54 -29.43 17.27
CA LEU A 3 -7.80 -28.04 16.90
C LEU A 3 -6.52 -27.21 16.69
N ASP A 4 -5.45 -27.52 17.42
CA ASP A 4 -4.16 -26.86 17.26
C ASP A 4 -3.51 -27.16 15.90
N ILE A 5 -3.59 -28.41 15.43
CA ILE A 5 -3.16 -28.79 14.07
C ILE A 5 -4.05 -28.11 13.02
N VAL A 6 -5.37 -28.07 13.23
CA VAL A 6 -6.30 -27.39 12.32
C VAL A 6 -5.95 -25.91 12.21
N GLY A 7 -5.77 -25.21 13.34
CA GLY A 7 -5.39 -23.79 13.34
C GLY A 7 -4.04 -23.56 12.67
N LEU A 8 -3.05 -24.41 12.94
CA LEU A 8 -1.74 -24.36 12.30
C LEU A 8 -1.85 -24.51 10.78
N GLY A 9 -2.61 -25.49 10.29
CA GLY A 9 -2.82 -25.72 8.87
C GLY A 9 -3.54 -24.57 8.17
N LEU A 10 -4.66 -24.10 8.73
CA LEU A 10 -5.45 -23.01 8.15
C LEU A 10 -4.63 -21.70 8.02
N ILE A 11 -3.80 -21.40 9.02
CA ILE A 11 -2.94 -20.21 8.98
C ILE A 11 -1.76 -20.41 8.02
N ALA A 12 -1.14 -21.59 8.03
CA ALA A 12 -0.01 -21.90 7.14
C ALA A 12 -0.41 -21.91 5.66
N ASP A 13 -1.65 -22.27 5.35
CA ASP A 13 -2.23 -22.29 4.01
C ASP A 13 -2.82 -20.94 3.57
N VAL A 14 -2.76 -19.92 4.44
CA VAL A 14 -3.32 -18.58 4.18
C VAL A 14 -4.81 -18.67 3.80
N ALA A 15 -5.55 -19.57 4.47
CA ALA A 15 -6.94 -19.84 4.17
C ALA A 15 -7.83 -18.59 4.38
N LEU A 16 -8.88 -18.45 3.57
CA LEU A 16 -9.84 -17.35 3.68
C LEU A 16 -10.61 -17.43 5.01
N LEU A 17 -10.34 -16.49 5.92
CA LEU A 17 -10.88 -16.43 7.28
C LEU A 17 -12.32 -15.90 7.31
N LYS A 18 -13.25 -16.64 6.72
CA LYS A 18 -14.70 -16.39 6.77
C LYS A 18 -15.46 -17.58 7.36
N GLY A 19 -16.62 -17.32 7.97
CA GLY A 19 -17.53 -18.36 8.48
C GLY A 19 -16.84 -19.40 9.36
N GLU A 20 -16.97 -20.67 8.97
CA GLU A 20 -16.41 -21.82 9.70
C GLU A 20 -14.89 -21.79 9.80
N THR A 21 -14.20 -21.43 8.71
CA THR A 21 -12.73 -21.32 8.68
C THR A 21 -12.25 -20.36 9.76
N ARG A 22 -12.90 -19.19 9.88
CA ARG A 22 -12.57 -18.21 10.92
C ARG A 22 -12.78 -18.78 12.33
N SER A 23 -13.91 -19.46 12.57
CA SER A 23 -14.22 -20.07 13.86
C SER A 23 -13.21 -21.16 14.24
N LEU A 24 -12.83 -22.01 13.29
CA LEU A 24 -11.83 -23.05 13.48
C LEU A 24 -10.44 -22.46 13.76
N THR A 25 -10.04 -21.41 13.04
CA THR A 25 -8.77 -20.71 13.29
C THR A 25 -8.75 -20.09 14.69
N GLN A 26 -9.82 -19.43 15.14
CA GLN A 26 -9.92 -18.88 16.51
C GLN A 26 -9.75 -19.97 17.57
N LYS A 27 -10.48 -21.08 17.44
CA LYS A 27 -10.38 -22.23 18.35
C LYS A 27 -9.00 -22.88 18.28
N GLY A 28 -8.40 -22.94 17.10
CA GLY A 28 -7.08 -23.51 16.88
C GLY A 28 -5.95 -22.68 17.49
N ILE A 29 -6.00 -21.35 17.38
CA ILE A 29 -5.06 -20.45 18.08
C ILE A 29 -5.16 -20.66 19.60
N ASN A 30 -6.38 -20.71 20.14
CA ASN A 30 -6.58 -20.97 21.57
C ASN A 30 -6.05 -22.34 22.00
N ALA A 31 -6.22 -23.38 21.16
CA ALA A 31 -5.66 -24.70 21.42
C ALA A 31 -4.12 -24.71 21.32
N LEU A 32 -3.52 -23.94 20.41
CA LEU A 32 -2.06 -23.80 20.29
C LEU A 32 -1.44 -23.17 21.53
N ARG A 33 -2.11 -22.17 22.14
CA ARG A 33 -1.63 -21.51 23.37
C ARG A 33 -1.43 -22.45 24.55
N SER A 34 -2.15 -23.58 24.56
CA SER A 34 -2.11 -24.60 25.61
C SER A 34 -1.79 -26.00 25.08
N THR A 35 -1.15 -26.08 23.90
CA THR A 35 -0.88 -27.38 23.25
C THR A 35 0.00 -28.27 24.12
N ASN A 36 -0.26 -29.58 24.09
CA ASN A 36 0.57 -30.60 24.73
C ASN A 36 1.56 -31.27 23.78
N ARG A 37 1.58 -30.88 22.50
CA ARG A 37 2.47 -31.45 21.50
C ARG A 37 3.91 -31.05 21.78
N LEU A 38 4.74 -32.02 22.14
CA LEU A 38 6.14 -31.81 22.50
C LEU A 38 6.92 -31.11 21.40
N GLY A 39 6.67 -31.47 20.13
CA GLY A 39 7.31 -30.84 18.98
C GLY A 39 6.98 -29.36 18.80
N LEU A 40 5.73 -28.95 19.04
CA LEU A 40 5.34 -27.54 18.97
C LEU A 40 5.92 -26.74 20.14
N LYS A 41 5.98 -27.32 21.35
CA LYS A 41 6.67 -26.71 22.49
C LYS A 41 8.16 -26.52 22.20
N ALA A 42 8.82 -27.52 21.63
CA ALA A 42 10.24 -27.44 21.25
C ALA A 42 10.50 -26.36 20.19
N ILE A 43 9.61 -26.20 19.18
CA ILE A 43 9.70 -25.06 18.25
C ILE A 43 9.58 -23.74 19.00
N ALA A 44 8.58 -23.60 19.88
CA ALA A 44 8.34 -22.38 20.63
C ALA A 44 9.55 -21.97 21.48
N GLU A 45 10.18 -22.94 22.14
CA GLU A 45 11.41 -22.73 22.93
C GLU A 45 12.56 -22.23 22.04
N LEU A 46 12.82 -22.89 20.91
CA LEU A 46 13.91 -22.52 19.99
C LEU A 46 13.67 -21.15 19.34
N SER A 47 12.41 -20.78 19.11
CA SER A 47 12.03 -19.47 18.56
C SER A 47 11.80 -18.40 19.61
N ASN A 48 12.06 -18.69 20.89
CA ASN A 48 11.82 -17.81 22.03
C ASN A 48 10.39 -17.21 22.01
N THR A 49 9.41 -18.06 21.70
CA THR A 49 8.02 -17.69 21.53
C THR A 49 7.22 -18.07 22.77
N ASN A 50 6.53 -17.10 23.35
CA ASN A 50 5.56 -17.38 24.40
C ASN A 50 4.27 -17.93 23.78
N LEU A 51 3.96 -19.20 24.07
CA LEU A 51 2.75 -19.84 23.58
C LEU A 51 1.49 -19.16 24.13
N GLU A 52 1.49 -18.65 25.37
CA GLU A 52 0.29 -18.08 25.99
C GLU A 52 -0.24 -16.85 25.24
N THR A 53 0.66 -16.08 24.65
CA THR A 53 0.35 -14.85 23.89
C THR A 53 0.41 -15.08 22.38
N LEU A 54 0.44 -16.33 21.92
CA LEU A 54 0.55 -16.66 20.50
C LEU A 54 -0.66 -16.13 19.72
N THR A 55 -0.36 -15.54 18.55
CA THR A 55 -1.33 -14.98 17.60
C THR A 55 -1.22 -15.67 16.25
N GLU A 56 -2.13 -15.37 15.34
CA GLU A 56 -2.06 -15.81 13.94
C GLU A 56 -0.76 -15.38 13.25
N GLU A 57 -0.22 -14.22 13.61
CA GLU A 57 1.08 -13.74 13.10
C GLU A 57 2.22 -14.62 13.58
N THR A 58 2.20 -15.01 14.85
CA THR A 58 3.18 -15.96 15.40
C THR A 58 3.11 -17.29 14.65
N VAL A 59 1.91 -17.82 14.38
CA VAL A 59 1.76 -19.05 13.62
C VAL A 59 2.28 -18.89 12.19
N GLY A 60 1.84 -17.85 11.48
CA GLY A 60 2.16 -17.61 10.07
C GLY A 60 3.62 -17.26 9.80
N PHE A 61 4.30 -16.55 10.71
CA PHE A 61 5.67 -16.07 10.50
C PHE A 61 6.74 -16.81 11.31
N THR A 62 6.34 -17.56 12.35
CA THR A 62 7.28 -18.34 13.18
C THR A 62 7.13 -19.85 12.97
N PHE A 63 5.93 -20.40 13.11
CA PHE A 63 5.74 -21.87 13.07
C PHE A 63 5.62 -22.40 11.65
N ALA A 64 4.72 -21.85 10.84
CA ALA A 64 4.49 -22.28 9.46
C ALA A 64 5.77 -22.26 8.61
N PRO A 65 6.61 -21.21 8.66
CA PRO A 65 7.81 -21.16 7.81
C PRO A 65 8.89 -22.17 8.21
N ARG A 66 8.90 -22.62 9.47
CA ARG A 66 9.78 -23.69 9.95
C ARG A 66 9.35 -25.04 9.39
N LEU A 67 8.07 -25.36 9.54
CA LEU A 67 7.52 -26.62 9.01
C LEU A 67 7.64 -26.68 7.48
N ASN A 68 7.37 -25.57 6.80
CA ASN A 68 7.49 -25.47 5.35
C ASN A 68 8.94 -25.49 4.85
N ALA A 69 9.94 -25.27 5.71
CA ALA A 69 11.35 -25.34 5.32
C ALA A 69 11.76 -26.77 4.93
N LEU A 70 11.17 -27.78 5.58
CA LEU A 70 11.42 -29.19 5.27
C LEU A 70 11.04 -29.49 3.82
N GLY A 71 9.79 -29.27 3.42
CA GLY A 71 9.35 -29.56 2.04
C GLY A 71 10.01 -28.70 0.95
N ARG A 72 10.70 -27.61 1.31
CA ARG A 72 11.44 -26.77 0.37
C ARG A 72 12.89 -27.19 0.18
N LEU A 73 13.52 -27.77 1.20
CA LEU A 73 14.95 -28.07 1.20
C LEU A 73 15.27 -29.56 1.38
N SER A 74 14.31 -30.37 1.81
CA SER A 74 14.53 -31.77 2.20
C SER A 74 13.21 -32.59 2.17
N ASP A 75 13.23 -33.78 2.77
CA ASP A 75 12.04 -34.59 2.99
C ASP A 75 11.10 -33.90 4.00
N ALA A 76 9.79 -33.92 3.72
CA ALA A 76 8.75 -33.36 4.57
C ALA A 76 8.32 -34.30 5.72
N ASN A 77 8.62 -35.60 5.64
CA ASN A 77 8.23 -36.60 6.66
C ASN A 77 8.61 -36.22 8.11
N PRO A 78 9.78 -35.60 8.40
CA PRO A 78 10.13 -35.18 9.75
C PRO A 78 9.14 -34.19 10.39
N ALA A 79 8.37 -33.43 9.59
CA ALA A 79 7.35 -32.52 10.12
C ALA A 79 6.20 -33.30 10.78
N VAL A 80 5.77 -34.40 10.16
CA VAL A 80 4.69 -35.23 10.70
C VAL A 80 5.15 -35.89 11.99
N GLU A 81 6.36 -36.45 12.00
CA GLU A 81 6.94 -37.08 13.19
C GLU A 81 7.05 -36.09 14.37
N LEU A 82 7.48 -34.85 14.09
CA LEU A 82 7.53 -33.78 15.09
C LEU A 82 6.16 -33.52 15.73
N LEU A 83 5.09 -33.50 14.93
CA LEU A 83 3.75 -33.16 15.38
C LEU A 83 3.08 -34.27 16.21
N ILE A 84 3.53 -35.53 16.08
CA ILE A 84 2.90 -36.69 16.71
C ILE A 84 3.77 -37.39 17.76
N THR A 85 5.06 -37.04 17.87
CA THR A 85 5.97 -37.69 18.81
C THR A 85 5.60 -37.42 20.28
N ASN A 86 5.71 -38.48 21.09
CA ASN A 86 5.57 -38.42 22.56
C ASN A 86 6.91 -38.54 23.29
N ASP A 87 8.03 -38.59 22.56
CA ASP A 87 9.38 -38.60 23.13
C ASP A 87 9.97 -37.17 23.14
N PRO A 88 10.21 -36.58 24.33
CA PRO A 88 10.80 -35.25 24.45
C PRO A 88 12.18 -35.12 23.79
N ALA A 89 13.02 -36.16 23.86
CA ALA A 89 14.34 -36.14 23.25
C ALA A 89 14.21 -36.11 21.72
N ARG A 90 13.34 -36.96 21.16
CA ARG A 90 13.06 -36.98 19.73
C ARG A 90 12.45 -35.66 19.23
N ALA A 91 11.51 -35.08 19.98
CA ALA A 91 10.92 -33.78 19.67
C ALA A 91 12.00 -32.69 19.54
N ARG A 92 12.95 -32.64 20.48
CA ARG A 92 14.04 -31.66 20.49
C ARG A 92 15.01 -31.83 19.33
N VAL A 93 15.36 -33.07 18.99
CA VAL A 93 16.19 -33.38 17.81
C VAL A 93 15.52 -32.88 16.53
N LEU A 94 14.25 -33.26 16.31
CA LEU A 94 13.48 -32.86 15.12
C LEU A 94 13.32 -31.34 15.04
N ALA A 95 13.00 -30.67 16.16
CA ALA A 95 12.85 -29.23 16.19
C ALA A 95 14.17 -28.49 15.86
N THR A 96 15.30 -29.00 16.34
CA THR A 96 16.63 -28.44 16.05
C THR A 96 16.99 -28.61 14.58
N GLN A 97 16.71 -29.77 13.99
CA GLN A 97 16.90 -30.02 12.56
C GLN A 97 16.06 -29.04 11.71
N ILE A 98 14.80 -28.85 12.08
CA ILE A 98 13.88 -27.92 11.42
C ILE A 98 14.35 -26.48 11.53
N GLU A 99 14.85 -26.07 12.70
CA GLU A 99 15.43 -24.72 12.88
C GLU A 99 16.64 -24.52 11.96
N GLY A 100 17.53 -25.52 11.87
CA GLY A 100 18.68 -25.49 10.95
C GLY A 100 18.26 -25.31 9.49
N LEU A 101 17.28 -26.09 9.03
CA LEU A 101 16.74 -25.97 7.66
C LEU A 101 16.05 -24.63 7.43
N ASN A 102 15.30 -24.11 8.41
CA ASN A 102 14.67 -22.81 8.31
C ASN A 102 15.71 -21.67 8.24
N ALA A 103 16.80 -21.75 9.02
CA ALA A 103 17.91 -20.82 8.97
C ALA A 103 18.61 -20.86 7.60
N GLN A 104 18.90 -22.06 7.08
CA GLN A 104 19.45 -22.24 5.74
C GLN A 104 18.52 -21.66 4.66
N ARG A 105 17.21 -21.93 4.76
CA ARG A 105 16.20 -21.38 3.84
C ARG A 105 16.22 -19.86 3.85
N ARG A 106 16.28 -19.23 5.03
CA ARG A 106 16.33 -17.76 5.17
C ARG A 106 17.61 -17.19 4.53
N LEU A 107 18.77 -17.82 4.79
CA LEU A 107 20.04 -17.42 4.19
C LEU A 107 19.98 -17.48 2.65
N LEU A 108 19.57 -18.62 2.10
CA LEU A 108 19.44 -18.81 0.66
C LEU A 108 18.44 -17.81 0.04
N THR A 109 17.30 -17.58 0.70
CA THR A 109 16.32 -16.60 0.24
C THR A 109 16.93 -15.20 0.19
N SER A 110 17.72 -14.81 1.20
CA SER A 110 18.41 -13.52 1.23
C SER A 110 19.41 -13.38 0.09
N GLN A 111 20.27 -14.38 -0.11
CA GLN A 111 21.27 -14.39 -1.18
C GLN A 111 20.64 -14.31 -2.57
N VAL A 112 19.56 -15.07 -2.80
CA VAL A 112 18.84 -15.02 -4.07
C VAL A 112 18.11 -13.69 -4.27
N THR A 113 17.57 -13.09 -3.19
CA THR A 113 16.96 -11.74 -3.26
C THR A 113 18.00 -10.71 -3.66
N GLU A 114 19.16 -10.69 -3.00
CA GLU A 114 20.25 -9.75 -3.30
C GLU A 114 20.79 -9.93 -4.72
N ALA A 115 20.95 -11.18 -5.18
CA ALA A 115 21.37 -11.47 -6.55
C ALA A 115 20.33 -11.03 -7.59
N ALA A 116 19.03 -11.22 -7.31
CA ALA A 116 17.96 -10.77 -8.19
C ALA A 116 17.89 -9.23 -8.28
N GLU A 117 18.01 -8.55 -7.14
CA GLU A 117 18.09 -7.08 -7.07
C GLU A 117 19.32 -6.53 -7.79
N ALA A 118 20.46 -7.22 -7.69
CA ALA A 118 21.66 -6.87 -8.44
C ALA A 118 21.44 -6.97 -9.95
N GLN A 119 20.83 -8.04 -10.45
CA GLN A 119 20.48 -8.17 -11.87
C GLN A 119 19.54 -7.05 -12.34
N LEU A 120 18.56 -6.65 -11.51
CA LEU A 120 17.65 -5.54 -11.86
C LEU A 120 18.34 -4.18 -11.87
N ARG A 121 19.36 -3.95 -11.02
CA ARG A 121 20.18 -2.73 -11.07
C ARG A 121 21.10 -2.70 -12.29
N GLU A 122 21.65 -3.84 -12.69
CA GLU A 122 22.46 -3.97 -13.90
C GLU A 122 21.64 -3.86 -15.18
N HIS A 123 20.37 -4.29 -15.13
CA HIS A 123 19.43 -4.28 -16.24
C HIS A 123 18.11 -3.58 -15.89
N PRO A 124 18.10 -2.23 -15.70
CA PRO A 124 16.89 -1.49 -15.34
C PRO A 124 15.75 -1.62 -16.36
N GLU A 125 16.07 -1.93 -17.63
CA GLU A 125 15.09 -2.18 -18.67
C GLU A 125 14.14 -3.35 -18.34
N LEU A 126 14.57 -4.32 -17.53
CA LEU A 126 13.70 -5.42 -17.10
C LEU A 126 12.53 -4.94 -16.22
N LEU A 127 12.67 -3.75 -15.61
CA LEU A 127 11.60 -3.12 -14.84
C LEU A 127 10.61 -2.37 -15.72
N THR A 128 10.85 -2.21 -17.03
CA THR A 128 9.85 -1.61 -17.94
C THR A 128 8.92 -2.67 -18.51
N GLU A 129 9.40 -3.90 -18.64
CA GLU A 129 8.66 -5.07 -19.11
C GLU A 129 7.37 -5.36 -18.30
N PRO A 130 6.36 -6.03 -18.89
CA PRO A 130 5.13 -6.42 -18.19
C PRO A 130 5.34 -7.41 -17.04
N VAL A 131 6.44 -8.16 -17.07
CA VAL A 131 6.80 -9.19 -16.10
C VAL A 131 8.30 -9.22 -15.86
N ILE A 132 8.69 -9.32 -14.59
CA ILE A 132 10.09 -9.51 -14.20
C ILE A 132 10.44 -10.98 -14.41
N VAL A 133 11.32 -11.28 -15.35
CA VAL A 133 11.82 -12.65 -15.59
C VAL A 133 13.31 -12.67 -15.35
N LEU A 134 13.75 -13.45 -14.38
CA LEU A 134 15.17 -13.59 -14.03
C LEU A 134 15.55 -15.08 -13.94
N SER A 135 16.78 -15.39 -14.30
CA SER A 135 17.34 -16.75 -14.17
C SER A 135 18.75 -16.73 -13.62
N HIS A 136 19.12 -17.80 -12.92
CA HIS A 136 20.50 -18.02 -12.50
C HIS A 136 20.77 -19.52 -12.21
N PRO A 137 21.95 -20.06 -12.58
CA PRO A 137 22.26 -21.47 -12.37
C PRO A 137 22.35 -21.86 -10.89
N ASN A 138 22.83 -20.94 -10.04
CA ASN A 138 23.05 -21.22 -8.61
C ASN A 138 21.83 -20.94 -7.71
N TRP A 139 20.64 -20.70 -8.28
CA TRP A 139 19.44 -20.46 -7.46
C TRP A 139 18.79 -21.77 -7.02
N PRO A 140 18.55 -21.99 -5.72
CA PRO A 140 17.85 -23.19 -5.27
C PRO A 140 16.36 -23.12 -5.61
N GLY A 141 15.83 -24.13 -6.31
CA GLY A 141 14.42 -24.17 -6.72
C GLY A 141 13.42 -24.07 -5.54
N GLY A 142 13.79 -24.52 -4.35
CA GLY A 142 12.95 -24.41 -3.14
C GLY A 142 12.69 -22.98 -2.65
N VAL A 143 13.51 -22.00 -3.07
CA VAL A 143 13.43 -20.60 -2.62
C VAL A 143 13.02 -19.61 -3.70
N VAL A 144 13.14 -19.95 -5.00
CA VAL A 144 12.84 -19.00 -6.09
C VAL A 144 11.40 -18.46 -6.03
N GLY A 145 10.43 -19.28 -5.63
CA GLY A 145 9.03 -18.81 -5.48
C GLY A 145 8.82 -17.85 -4.31
N ILE A 146 9.67 -17.88 -3.27
CA ILE A 146 9.63 -16.91 -2.17
C ILE A 146 10.18 -15.57 -2.65
N VAL A 147 11.29 -15.61 -3.37
CA VAL A 147 11.91 -14.39 -3.90
C VAL A 147 11.05 -13.77 -4.99
N ALA A 148 10.41 -14.57 -5.85
CA ALA A 148 9.43 -14.09 -6.82
C ALA A 148 8.32 -13.27 -6.14
N ASN A 149 7.78 -13.75 -5.02
CA ASN A 149 6.76 -13.01 -4.27
C ASN A 149 7.29 -11.68 -3.73
N ARG A 150 8.53 -11.65 -3.22
CA ARG A 150 9.15 -10.40 -2.74
C ARG A 150 9.32 -9.38 -3.86
N LEU A 151 9.67 -9.81 -5.07
CA LEU A 151 9.76 -8.90 -6.21
C LEU A 151 8.37 -8.39 -6.63
N VAL A 152 7.34 -9.23 -6.56
CA VAL A 152 5.95 -8.78 -6.77
C VAL A 152 5.57 -7.71 -5.75
N ASP A 153 5.82 -7.96 -4.47
CA ASP A 153 5.49 -7.04 -3.38
C ASP A 153 6.25 -5.71 -3.53
N ARG A 154 7.52 -5.74 -3.94
CA ARG A 154 8.37 -4.55 -4.11
C ARG A 154 8.06 -3.73 -5.35
N TYR A 155 7.85 -4.39 -6.49
CA TYR A 155 7.73 -3.72 -7.79
C TYR A 155 6.30 -3.65 -8.30
N HIS A 156 5.34 -4.21 -7.56
CA HIS A 156 3.92 -4.29 -7.93
C HIS A 156 3.71 -4.86 -9.34
N LYS A 157 4.52 -5.88 -9.67
CA LYS A 157 4.59 -6.49 -11.00
C LYS A 157 4.71 -8.00 -10.91
N PRO A 158 4.09 -8.76 -11.83
CA PRO A 158 4.30 -10.19 -11.92
C PRO A 158 5.80 -10.52 -12.02
N ALA A 159 6.22 -11.58 -11.36
CA ALA A 159 7.61 -12.02 -11.36
C ALA A 159 7.72 -13.53 -11.58
N LEU A 160 8.71 -13.95 -12.37
CA LEU A 160 9.10 -15.34 -12.61
C LEU A 160 10.60 -15.47 -12.38
N LEU A 161 10.97 -16.30 -11.41
CA LEU A 161 12.36 -16.67 -11.18
C LEU A 161 12.61 -18.11 -11.60
N LEU A 162 13.73 -18.33 -12.29
CA LEU A 162 14.12 -19.60 -12.88
C LEU A 162 15.49 -20.04 -12.36
N THR A 163 15.59 -21.31 -11.96
CA THR A 163 16.85 -22.01 -11.75
C THR A 163 17.29 -22.62 -13.08
N GLU A 164 18.55 -22.42 -13.46
CA GLU A 164 19.13 -23.08 -14.64
C GLU A 164 19.72 -24.43 -14.25
N GLY A 165 19.05 -25.52 -14.62
CA GLY A 165 19.56 -26.87 -14.37
C GLY A 165 20.75 -27.22 -15.25
N GLU A 166 21.61 -28.11 -14.76
CA GLU A 166 22.75 -28.65 -15.53
C GLU A 166 22.29 -29.44 -16.78
N ASP A 167 21.04 -29.91 -16.77
CA ASP A 167 20.36 -30.57 -17.89
C ASP A 167 19.91 -29.59 -19.00
N GLY A 168 20.22 -28.31 -18.88
CA GLY A 168 19.78 -27.26 -19.81
C GLY A 168 18.31 -26.88 -19.65
N ILE A 169 17.62 -27.44 -18.64
CA ILE A 169 16.21 -27.16 -18.37
C ILE A 169 16.11 -26.09 -17.27
N LEU A 170 15.39 -25.03 -17.60
CA LEU A 170 15.02 -24.00 -16.65
C LEU A 170 13.78 -24.46 -15.89
N ARG A 171 13.80 -24.31 -14.56
CA ARG A 171 12.66 -24.61 -13.67
C ARG A 171 12.38 -23.41 -12.81
N GLY A 172 11.15 -22.93 -12.80
CA GLY A 172 10.84 -21.66 -12.16
C GLY A 172 9.49 -21.60 -11.50
N SER A 173 9.31 -20.53 -10.72
CA SER A 173 8.06 -20.22 -10.06
C SER A 173 7.65 -18.78 -10.35
N ALA A 174 6.44 -18.63 -10.90
CA ALA A 174 5.82 -17.35 -11.18
C ALA A 174 4.89 -16.93 -10.03
N ARG A 175 4.79 -15.62 -9.81
CA ARG A 175 3.83 -14.96 -8.91
C ARG A 175 3.13 -13.84 -9.66
N SER A 176 1.83 -13.72 -9.44
CA SER A 176 0.96 -12.76 -10.12
C SER A 176 0.70 -11.51 -9.27
N VAL A 177 0.03 -10.53 -9.88
CA VAL A 177 -0.61 -9.40 -9.22
C VAL A 177 -2.14 -9.53 -9.31
N GLU A 178 -2.87 -8.73 -8.54
CA GLU A 178 -4.34 -8.65 -8.66
C GLU A 178 -4.77 -8.28 -10.09
N GLY A 179 -5.86 -8.87 -10.55
CA GLY A 179 -6.36 -8.68 -11.92
C GLY A 179 -5.65 -9.51 -13.01
N LEU A 180 -4.57 -10.25 -12.69
CA LEU A 180 -3.85 -11.08 -13.64
C LEU A 180 -3.95 -12.58 -13.31
N HIS A 181 -4.35 -13.40 -14.28
CA HIS A 181 -4.31 -14.86 -14.16
C HIS A 181 -3.00 -15.42 -14.74
N ILE A 182 -1.96 -15.54 -13.91
CA ILE A 182 -0.60 -15.88 -14.39
C ILE A 182 -0.52 -17.24 -15.09
N THR A 183 -1.28 -18.24 -14.61
CA THR A 183 -1.29 -19.57 -15.26
C THR A 183 -1.89 -19.53 -16.65
N GLU A 184 -2.92 -18.71 -16.91
CA GLU A 184 -3.50 -18.57 -18.25
C GLU A 184 -2.51 -17.87 -19.18
N ALA A 185 -1.82 -16.83 -18.71
CA ALA A 185 -0.78 -16.15 -19.48
C ALA A 185 0.39 -17.09 -19.84
N ILE A 186 0.78 -17.97 -18.92
CA ILE A 186 1.75 -19.04 -19.16
C ILE A 186 1.20 -20.07 -20.17
N THR A 187 -0.08 -20.45 -20.04
CA THR A 187 -0.74 -21.44 -20.91
C THR A 187 -0.79 -20.97 -22.36
N ALA A 188 -0.92 -19.66 -22.61
CA ALA A 188 -0.82 -19.06 -23.95
C ALA A 188 0.53 -19.34 -24.65
N ASN A 189 1.55 -19.74 -23.89
CA ASN A 189 2.90 -20.03 -24.35
C ASN A 189 3.26 -21.53 -24.22
N LYS A 190 2.27 -22.42 -24.11
CA LYS A 190 2.45 -23.86 -23.85
C LYS A 190 3.42 -24.58 -24.78
N ASP A 191 3.53 -24.16 -26.05
CA ASP A 191 4.38 -24.81 -27.05
C ASP A 191 5.89 -24.59 -26.77
N LEU A 192 6.22 -23.61 -25.91
CA LEU A 192 7.58 -23.31 -25.45
C LEU A 192 7.94 -24.04 -24.14
N LEU A 193 6.99 -24.72 -23.51
CA LEU A 193 7.11 -25.27 -22.17
C LEU A 193 7.23 -26.80 -22.20
N LEU A 194 8.05 -27.34 -21.31
CA LEU A 194 8.12 -28.78 -21.04
C LEU A 194 7.03 -29.20 -20.05
N SER A 195 6.76 -28.37 -19.05
CA SER A 195 5.64 -28.54 -18.12
C SER A 195 5.25 -27.21 -17.48
N PHE A 196 3.99 -27.09 -17.07
CA PHE A 196 3.50 -25.96 -16.29
C PHE A 196 2.25 -26.35 -15.51
N GLY A 197 1.93 -25.58 -14.46
CA GLY A 197 0.72 -25.74 -13.69
C GLY A 197 0.65 -24.77 -12.52
N GLY A 198 -0.54 -24.57 -11.96
CA GLY A 198 -0.73 -23.69 -10.82
C GLY A 198 -2.13 -23.09 -10.72
N HIS A 199 -2.19 -21.95 -10.05
CA HIS A 199 -3.38 -21.19 -9.71
C HIS A 199 -3.25 -19.73 -10.22
N PRO A 200 -4.33 -18.95 -10.26
CA PRO A 200 -4.31 -17.58 -10.76
C PRO A 200 -3.15 -16.70 -10.26
N MET A 201 -2.76 -16.85 -8.98
CA MET A 201 -1.71 -16.06 -8.34
C MET A 201 -0.31 -16.68 -8.36
N ALA A 202 -0.16 -17.95 -8.73
CA ALA A 202 1.12 -18.65 -8.66
C ALA A 202 1.19 -19.84 -9.61
N ALA A 203 2.31 -20.01 -10.32
CA ALA A 203 2.52 -21.15 -11.21
C ALA A 203 3.95 -21.68 -11.13
N GLY A 204 4.11 -22.97 -11.42
CA GLY A 204 5.38 -23.60 -11.73
C GLY A 204 5.53 -23.77 -13.24
N VAL A 205 6.75 -23.59 -13.76
CA VAL A 205 7.07 -23.75 -15.18
C VAL A 205 8.40 -24.49 -15.37
N SER A 206 8.52 -25.21 -16.48
CA SER A 206 9.80 -25.68 -16.99
C SER A 206 9.90 -25.53 -18.50
N LEU A 207 11.10 -25.20 -19.00
CA LEU A 207 11.39 -24.95 -20.41
C LEU A 207 12.88 -25.14 -20.71
N GLU A 208 13.21 -25.35 -21.98
CA GLU A 208 14.60 -25.39 -22.45
C GLU A 208 15.21 -23.97 -22.42
N LYS A 209 16.50 -23.87 -22.07
CA LYS A 209 17.18 -22.56 -21.89
C LYS A 209 17.18 -21.68 -23.15
N ASP A 210 17.28 -22.28 -24.32
CA ASP A 210 17.24 -21.60 -25.62
C ASP A 210 15.86 -20.98 -25.93
N ARG A 211 14.78 -21.49 -25.35
CA ARG A 211 13.42 -20.95 -25.51
C ARG A 211 13.10 -19.76 -24.59
N LEU A 212 13.98 -19.44 -23.64
CA LEU A 212 13.73 -18.42 -22.61
C LEU A 212 13.38 -17.05 -23.21
N LEU A 213 14.12 -16.59 -24.22
CA LEU A 213 13.88 -15.29 -24.84
C LEU A 213 12.50 -15.22 -25.52
N SER A 214 12.14 -16.25 -26.28
CA SER A 214 10.83 -16.36 -26.93
C SER A 214 9.71 -16.42 -25.90
N PHE A 215 9.92 -17.19 -24.82
CA PHE A 215 8.95 -17.32 -23.74
C PHE A 215 8.74 -15.99 -22.99
N ARG A 216 9.81 -15.25 -22.69
CA ARG A 216 9.73 -13.94 -22.03
C ARG A 216 8.86 -12.97 -22.83
N LYS A 217 9.08 -12.90 -24.15
CA LYS A 217 8.30 -12.04 -25.04
C LYS A 217 6.83 -12.46 -25.11
N GLY A 218 6.58 -13.75 -25.32
CA GLY A 218 5.21 -14.27 -25.43
C GLY A 218 4.44 -14.17 -24.11
N LEU A 219 5.11 -14.33 -22.96
CA LEU A 219 4.51 -14.11 -21.64
C LEU A 219 4.15 -12.63 -21.43
N GLY A 220 5.06 -11.71 -21.78
CA GLY A 220 4.80 -10.27 -21.73
C GLY A 220 3.55 -9.87 -22.53
N MET A 221 3.45 -10.33 -23.78
CA MET A 221 2.29 -10.07 -24.65
C MET A 221 0.99 -10.66 -24.06
N ALA A 222 1.04 -11.87 -23.50
CA ALA A 222 -0.13 -12.49 -22.88
C ALA A 222 -0.61 -11.70 -21.65
N ILE A 223 0.32 -11.17 -20.85
CA ILE A 223 0.02 -10.33 -19.68
C ILE A 223 -0.57 -8.99 -20.12
N GLU A 224 0.00 -8.32 -21.12
CA GLU A 224 -0.54 -7.06 -21.66
C GLU A 224 -1.95 -7.23 -22.21
N ASN A 225 -2.22 -8.35 -22.90
CA ASN A 225 -3.55 -8.67 -23.42
C ASN A 225 -4.57 -8.89 -22.29
N GLN A 226 -4.19 -9.54 -21.19
CA GLN A 226 -5.08 -9.73 -20.03
C GLN A 226 -5.35 -8.42 -19.30
N LEU A 227 -4.32 -7.59 -19.10
CA LEU A 227 -4.42 -6.31 -18.40
C LEU A 227 -4.93 -5.17 -19.30
N GLY A 228 -5.21 -5.44 -20.58
CA GLY A 228 -5.91 -4.53 -21.49
C GLY A 228 -5.16 -3.25 -21.88
N GLY A 229 -3.83 -3.22 -21.75
CA GLY A 229 -3.05 -1.98 -21.96
C GLY A 229 -3.40 -0.84 -20.99
N ILE A 230 -4.13 -1.15 -19.91
CA ILE A 230 -4.61 -0.17 -18.93
C ILE A 230 -3.42 0.22 -18.05
N VAL A 231 -3.32 1.55 -17.88
CA VAL A 231 -2.49 2.27 -16.90
C VAL A 231 -2.30 1.39 -15.66
N ARG A 232 -1.04 1.08 -15.32
CA ARG A 232 -0.68 0.50 -14.03
C ARG A 232 -1.38 1.36 -12.99
N GLU A 233 -2.50 0.91 -12.43
CA GLU A 233 -3.14 1.63 -11.33
C GLU A 233 -2.05 1.78 -10.28
N GLU A 234 -1.79 3.02 -9.87
CA GLU A 234 -0.84 3.24 -8.80
C GLU A 234 -1.28 2.39 -7.61
N PRO A 235 -0.34 1.64 -6.98
CA PRO A 235 -0.66 0.84 -5.82
C PRO A 235 -1.45 1.68 -4.83
N SER A 236 -2.72 1.33 -4.62
CA SER A 236 -3.57 2.06 -3.70
C SER A 236 -3.53 1.41 -2.33
N LEU A 237 -3.35 2.22 -1.29
CA LEU A 237 -3.46 1.78 0.09
C LEU A 237 -4.82 2.20 0.64
N GLN A 238 -5.68 1.22 0.92
CA GLN A 238 -6.96 1.48 1.58
C GLN A 238 -6.69 1.89 3.04
N ILE A 239 -7.27 3.03 3.44
CA ILE A 239 -7.27 3.53 4.81
C ILE A 239 -8.65 3.30 5.43
N ASP A 240 -8.71 2.53 6.51
CA ASP A 240 -9.97 2.20 7.20
C ASP A 240 -10.45 3.33 8.09
N ALA A 241 -9.53 4.07 8.73
CA ALA A 241 -9.86 5.24 9.55
C ALA A 241 -8.70 6.23 9.68
N TRP A 242 -9.05 7.51 9.81
CA TRP A 242 -8.12 8.59 10.16
C TRP A 242 -8.25 8.93 11.64
N LEU A 243 -7.12 8.99 12.34
CA LEU A 243 -7.06 9.20 13.79
C LEU A 243 -6.03 10.27 14.16
N GLY A 244 -6.31 11.02 15.23
CA GLY A 244 -5.31 11.80 15.94
C GLY A 244 -4.34 10.89 16.71
N LEU A 245 -3.10 11.34 16.94
CA LEU A 245 -2.13 10.53 17.69
C LEU A 245 -2.56 10.28 19.15
N ASP A 246 -3.40 11.14 19.72
CA ASP A 246 -3.98 10.99 21.05
C ASP A 246 -5.00 9.82 21.14
N GLU A 247 -5.59 9.44 20.01
CA GLU A 247 -6.52 8.32 19.91
C GLU A 247 -5.78 6.97 19.78
N VAL A 248 -4.49 7.00 19.40
CA VAL A 248 -3.65 5.82 19.21
C VAL A 248 -3.14 5.31 20.56
N ASN A 249 -3.99 4.55 21.25
CA ASN A 249 -3.69 4.05 22.59
C ASN A 249 -4.03 2.57 22.77
N LEU A 250 -3.64 2.02 23.93
CA LEU A 250 -3.80 0.59 24.23
C LEU A 250 -5.28 0.15 24.25
N ALA A 251 -6.22 1.01 24.65
CA ALA A 251 -7.63 0.66 24.67
C ALA A 251 -8.21 0.48 23.26
N LEU A 252 -7.78 1.32 22.31
CA LEU A 252 -8.11 1.15 20.90
C LEU A 252 -7.48 -0.14 20.35
N ALA A 253 -6.20 -0.39 20.65
CA ALA A 253 -5.53 -1.61 20.22
C ALA A 253 -6.24 -2.88 20.74
N ASP A 254 -6.66 -2.90 22.00
CA ASP A 254 -7.43 -4.00 22.58
C ASP A 254 -8.78 -4.22 21.91
N SER A 255 -9.46 -3.13 21.53
CA SER A 255 -10.73 -3.20 20.81
C SER A 255 -10.54 -3.77 19.41
N ILE A 256 -9.46 -3.41 18.71
CA ILE A 256 -9.10 -3.96 17.40
C ILE A 256 -8.73 -5.44 17.51
N GLU A 257 -8.01 -5.86 18.56
CA GLU A 257 -7.68 -7.28 18.77
C GLU A 257 -8.92 -8.18 18.91
N MET A 258 -10.09 -7.65 19.28
CA MET A 258 -11.34 -8.43 19.25
C MET A 258 -11.74 -8.88 17.84
N LEU A 259 -11.23 -8.21 16.80
CA LEU A 259 -11.41 -8.57 15.39
C LEU A 259 -10.44 -9.65 14.91
N ALA A 260 -9.48 -10.08 15.74
CA ALA A 260 -8.57 -11.16 15.40
C ALA A 260 -9.32 -12.52 15.25
N PRO A 261 -8.78 -13.48 14.49
CA PRO A 261 -7.49 -13.47 13.79
C PRO A 261 -7.54 -12.68 12.49
N PHE A 262 -6.42 -12.04 12.15
CA PHE A 262 -6.25 -11.31 10.89
C PHE A 262 -5.56 -12.17 9.82
N GLY A 263 -5.89 -11.93 8.56
CA GLY A 263 -5.36 -12.69 7.43
C GLY A 263 -6.23 -12.53 6.20
N ALA A 264 -6.09 -13.44 5.23
CA ALA A 264 -6.93 -13.43 4.03
C ALA A 264 -8.42 -13.45 4.42
N GLY A 265 -9.21 -12.51 3.89
CA GLY A 265 -10.64 -12.38 4.20
C GLY A 265 -10.98 -11.65 5.50
N ASN A 266 -9.99 -11.31 6.33
CA ASN A 266 -10.10 -10.40 7.48
C ASN A 266 -8.76 -9.67 7.68
N PRO A 267 -8.39 -8.73 6.79
CA PRO A 267 -7.11 -8.03 6.86
C PRO A 267 -6.99 -7.20 8.15
N LYS A 268 -5.75 -6.87 8.53
CA LYS A 268 -5.51 -5.89 9.59
C LYS A 268 -6.11 -4.53 9.18
N LEU A 269 -6.52 -3.75 10.17
CA LEU A 269 -6.96 -2.38 9.91
C LEU A 269 -5.75 -1.49 9.62
N THR A 270 -5.85 -0.75 8.52
CA THR A 270 -4.88 0.30 8.16
C THR A 270 -5.44 1.62 8.63
N LEU A 271 -4.82 2.18 9.66
CA LEU A 271 -5.17 3.48 10.24
C LEU A 271 -4.21 4.53 9.70
N ALA A 272 -4.58 5.81 9.74
CA ALA A 272 -3.70 6.87 9.31
C ALA A 272 -3.82 8.15 10.14
N THR A 273 -2.74 8.93 10.18
CA THR A 273 -2.71 10.27 10.79
C THR A 273 -2.14 11.26 9.79
N ARG A 274 -2.73 12.46 9.75
CA ARG A 274 -2.31 13.53 8.83
C ARG A 274 -1.30 14.47 9.45
N GLY A 275 -0.44 15.04 8.60
CA GLY A 275 0.37 16.21 8.95
C GLY A 275 1.32 16.00 10.13
N VAL A 276 1.90 14.81 10.27
CA VAL A 276 2.89 14.51 11.30
C VAL A 276 4.30 14.90 10.83
N LYS A 277 5.22 15.05 11.77
CA LYS A 277 6.66 15.25 11.53
C LYS A 277 7.48 14.19 12.24
N ILE A 278 8.65 13.86 11.70
CA ILE A 278 9.61 13.01 12.39
C ILE A 278 10.27 13.82 13.50
N ARG A 279 10.15 13.34 14.74
CA ARG A 279 10.82 13.88 15.92
C ARG A 279 12.16 13.20 16.17
N SER A 280 12.24 11.89 15.97
CA SER A 280 13.49 11.13 16.06
C SER A 280 13.42 9.81 15.29
N VAL A 281 14.61 9.31 14.92
CA VAL A 281 14.80 8.03 14.23
C VAL A 281 15.87 7.25 14.97
N SER A 282 15.64 5.96 15.20
CA SER A 282 16.64 5.06 15.76
C SER A 282 16.60 3.71 15.06
N GLU A 283 17.77 3.19 14.69
CA GLU A 283 17.91 1.82 14.21
C GLU A 283 17.80 0.83 15.37
N ILE A 284 17.06 -0.25 15.16
CA ILE A 284 16.85 -1.33 16.13
C ILE A 284 17.06 -2.69 15.46
N GLY A 285 17.26 -3.73 16.26
CA GLY A 285 17.59 -5.08 15.78
C GLY A 285 19.07 -5.42 15.99
N LYS A 286 19.42 -6.71 15.89
CA LYS A 286 20.81 -7.17 16.09
C LYS A 286 21.73 -6.71 14.95
N THR A 287 21.17 -6.58 13.74
CA THR A 287 21.86 -6.14 12.54
C THR A 287 21.48 -4.72 12.13
N LYS A 288 20.76 -3.97 13.00
CA LYS A 288 20.28 -2.60 12.76
C LYS A 288 19.41 -2.46 11.51
N GLU A 289 18.64 -3.49 11.23
CA GLU A 289 17.85 -3.65 10.02
C GLU A 289 16.47 -2.98 10.10
N HIS A 290 16.02 -2.55 11.27
CA HIS A 290 14.67 -1.98 11.47
C HIS A 290 14.76 -0.55 12.01
N LEU A 291 13.72 0.26 11.80
CA LEU A 291 13.64 1.61 12.34
C LEU A 291 12.57 1.70 13.43
N ARG A 292 12.85 2.51 14.44
CA ARG A 292 11.86 3.08 15.34
C ARG A 292 11.81 4.58 15.10
N LEU A 293 10.65 5.05 14.65
CA LEU A 293 10.35 6.46 14.42
C LEU A 293 9.57 6.99 15.62
N THR A 294 9.92 8.17 16.11
CA THR A 294 9.00 8.96 16.96
C THR A 294 8.42 10.05 16.08
N ILE A 295 7.10 10.03 15.88
CA ILE A 295 6.39 11.07 15.13
C ILE A 295 5.67 12.02 16.10
N GLU A 296 5.48 13.26 15.67
CA GLU A 296 4.79 14.32 16.41
C GLU A 296 3.74 14.99 15.53
N ASP A 297 2.53 15.23 16.05
CA ASP A 297 1.47 15.99 15.38
C ASP A 297 1.52 17.49 15.73
N GLU A 298 0.67 18.31 15.10
CA GLU A 298 0.59 19.76 15.39
C GLU A 298 0.22 20.09 16.85
N ARG A 299 -0.44 19.16 17.55
CA ARG A 299 -0.83 19.28 18.97
C ARG A 299 0.26 18.81 19.92
N ARG A 300 1.42 18.41 19.39
CA ARG A 300 2.58 17.88 20.13
C ARG A 300 2.35 16.53 20.80
N ASN A 301 1.33 15.78 20.36
CA ASN A 301 1.21 14.38 20.72
C ASN A 301 2.30 13.60 20.00
N THR A 302 2.86 12.58 20.65
CA THR A 302 3.93 11.77 20.08
C THR A 302 3.59 10.30 20.09
N GLN A 303 3.95 9.59 19.02
CA GLN A 303 3.78 8.15 18.93
C GLN A 303 5.06 7.46 18.42
N ASN A 304 5.39 6.31 19.01
CA ASN A 304 6.45 5.44 18.50
C ASN A 304 5.89 4.51 17.44
N ILE A 305 6.54 4.48 16.27
CA ILE A 305 6.21 3.62 15.12
C ILE A 305 7.38 2.68 14.86
N LEU A 306 7.11 1.39 14.68
CA LEU A 306 8.08 0.38 14.28
C LEU A 306 8.00 0.15 12.78
N TRP A 307 9.12 0.28 12.08
CA TRP A 307 9.24 -0.03 10.67
C TRP A 307 10.24 -1.17 10.48
N TRP A 308 9.69 -2.37 10.30
CA TRP A 308 10.48 -3.56 10.03
C TRP A 308 11.12 -3.46 8.64
N ASN A 309 12.44 -3.64 8.58
CA ASN A 309 13.25 -3.54 7.36
C ASN A 309 13.28 -2.15 6.73
N GLY A 310 12.95 -1.09 7.48
CA GLY A 310 13.02 0.29 6.98
C GLY A 310 14.44 0.86 6.93
N ALA A 311 15.46 0.16 7.43
CA ALA A 311 16.82 0.68 7.42
C ALA A 311 17.33 0.78 5.96
N GLY A 312 17.74 1.99 5.57
CA GLY A 312 18.18 2.30 4.19
C GLY A 312 17.06 2.73 3.24
N GLU A 313 15.79 2.68 3.68
CA GLU A 313 14.67 3.25 2.94
C GLU A 313 14.62 4.79 3.09
N ALA A 314 14.04 5.45 2.10
CA ALA A 314 13.91 6.90 2.10
C ALA A 314 12.92 7.36 3.19
N LEU A 315 13.32 8.37 3.97
CA LEU A 315 12.47 9.02 4.97
C LEU A 315 12.12 10.44 4.52
N PRO A 316 10.98 11.00 4.96
CA PRO A 316 10.72 12.43 4.88
C PRO A 316 11.88 13.24 5.47
N GLU A 317 12.25 14.34 4.80
CA GLU A 317 13.24 15.26 5.33
C GLU A 317 12.79 15.85 6.68
N SER A 318 13.77 16.18 7.53
CA SER A 318 13.49 16.75 8.84
C SER A 318 12.69 18.05 8.71
N GLY A 319 11.57 18.14 9.44
CA GLY A 319 10.68 19.30 9.44
C GLY A 319 9.58 19.27 8.39
N VAL A 320 9.63 18.36 7.41
CA VAL A 320 8.57 18.14 6.43
C VAL A 320 7.38 17.44 7.09
N THR A 321 6.17 17.94 6.81
CA THR A 321 4.91 17.29 7.21
C THR A 321 4.52 16.20 6.24
N PHE A 322 4.06 15.07 6.76
CA PHE A 322 3.59 13.95 5.95
C PHE A 322 2.38 13.28 6.60
N ASP A 323 1.61 12.58 5.79
CA ASP A 323 0.58 11.67 6.28
C ASP A 323 1.22 10.29 6.43
N ILE A 324 0.87 9.57 7.50
CA ILE A 324 1.41 8.24 7.79
C ILE A 324 0.27 7.24 7.96
N ALA A 325 0.41 6.08 7.32
CA ALA A 325 -0.43 4.91 7.50
C ALA A 325 0.28 3.87 8.36
N TYR A 326 -0.46 3.25 9.27
CA TYR A 326 0.05 2.30 10.24
C TYR A 326 -1.02 1.30 10.68
N SER A 327 -0.58 0.12 11.13
CA SER A 327 -1.41 -0.84 11.86
C SER A 327 -1.09 -0.79 13.35
N ILE A 328 -2.07 -1.11 14.20
CA ILE A 328 -1.87 -1.16 15.66
C ILE A 328 -2.22 -2.53 16.23
N ARG A 329 -1.50 -2.92 17.28
CA ARG A 329 -1.63 -4.20 17.98
C ARG A 329 -1.46 -4.01 19.47
N ALA A 330 -2.12 -4.84 20.27
CA ALA A 330 -1.74 -5.00 21.67
C ALA A 330 -0.55 -5.96 21.75
N SER A 331 0.50 -5.57 22.47
CA SER A 331 1.71 -6.39 22.64
C SER A 331 2.07 -6.50 24.11
N THR A 332 2.81 -7.56 24.47
CA THR A 332 3.38 -7.71 25.80
C THR A 332 4.90 -7.69 25.70
N PHE A 333 5.53 -6.73 26.37
CA PHE A 333 6.99 -6.60 26.41
C PHE A 333 7.44 -6.51 27.85
N ARG A 334 8.37 -7.39 28.24
CA ARG A 334 8.87 -7.50 29.63
C ARG A 334 7.76 -7.67 30.67
N GLY A 335 6.65 -8.29 30.30
CA GLY A 335 5.50 -8.52 31.18
C GLY A 335 4.50 -7.36 31.23
N GLU A 336 4.80 -6.22 30.61
CA GLU A 336 3.88 -5.09 30.54
C GLU A 336 3.16 -5.06 29.19
N LYS A 337 1.86 -4.79 29.23
CA LYS A 337 1.03 -4.64 28.05
C LYS A 337 1.23 -3.23 27.48
N GLN A 338 1.56 -3.13 26.21
CA GLN A 338 1.82 -1.87 25.53
C GLN A 338 1.27 -1.91 24.10
N ILE A 339 0.98 -0.75 23.55
CA ILE A 339 0.63 -0.62 22.13
C ILE A 339 1.88 -0.83 21.26
N SER A 340 1.72 -1.61 20.21
CA SER A 340 2.68 -1.69 19.10
C SER A 340 2.03 -1.06 17.88
N VAL A 341 2.68 -0.03 17.34
CA VAL A 341 2.26 0.64 16.11
C VAL A 341 3.30 0.31 15.04
N GLN A 342 2.84 -0.23 13.91
CA GLN A 342 3.68 -0.69 12.82
C GLN A 342 3.46 0.18 11.59
N PHE A 343 4.55 0.66 11.00
CA PHE A 343 4.54 1.43 9.77
C PHE A 343 4.00 0.59 8.60
N GLU A 344 3.13 1.19 7.79
CA GLU A 344 2.67 0.60 6.52
C GLU A 344 3.15 1.46 5.33
N GLU A 345 2.89 2.77 5.33
CA GLU A 345 3.31 3.68 4.26
C GLU A 345 3.30 5.15 4.74
N PHE A 346 3.99 6.04 4.03
CA PHE A 346 3.80 7.49 4.17
C PHE A 346 3.61 8.18 2.82
N ARG A 347 3.00 9.37 2.87
CA ARG A 347 3.03 10.31 1.74
C ARG A 347 3.37 11.70 2.23
N ILE A 348 4.22 12.42 1.49
CA ILE A 348 4.48 13.82 1.79
C ILE A 348 3.17 14.57 1.67
N ALA A 349 2.81 15.31 2.72
CA ALA A 349 1.62 16.13 2.70
C ALA A 349 1.95 17.33 1.82
N GLU A 350 1.62 17.23 0.53
CA GLU A 350 1.49 18.42 -0.31
C GLU A 350 0.40 19.26 0.35
N GLY A 351 0.80 20.37 0.99
CA GLY A 351 -0.14 21.28 1.61
C GLY A 351 -1.24 21.56 0.60
N MET A 352 -2.51 21.45 1.02
CA MET A 352 -3.67 21.67 0.15
C MET A 352 -3.38 22.86 -0.77
N ARG A 353 -3.16 22.60 -2.07
CA ARG A 353 -3.34 23.64 -3.07
C ARG A 353 -4.82 23.94 -3.05
N ILE A 354 -5.20 24.90 -2.21
CA ILE A 354 -6.42 25.65 -2.43
C ILE A 354 -6.12 26.44 -3.71
N ASP A 355 -6.48 25.87 -4.85
CA ASP A 355 -6.64 26.66 -6.06
C ASP A 355 -7.82 27.60 -5.78
N VAL A 356 -7.52 28.74 -5.19
CA VAL A 356 -8.44 29.87 -5.20
C VAL A 356 -8.51 30.29 -6.66
N ILE A 357 -9.49 29.78 -7.39
CA ILE A 357 -9.93 30.44 -8.63
C ILE A 357 -10.47 31.79 -8.16
N GLN A 358 -9.61 32.80 -8.07
CA GLN A 358 -10.07 34.17 -8.00
C GLN A 358 -10.50 34.55 -9.42
N PRO A 359 -11.80 34.74 -9.71
CA PRO A 359 -12.14 35.53 -10.88
C PRO A 359 -11.58 36.93 -10.58
N LYS A 360 -10.51 37.30 -11.29
CA LYS A 360 -9.87 38.59 -11.13
C LYS A 360 -10.77 39.64 -11.77
N LEU A 361 -11.80 40.07 -11.05
CA LEU A 361 -12.66 41.20 -11.45
C LEU A 361 -11.76 42.43 -11.58
N GLU A 362 -11.46 42.84 -12.81
CA GLU A 362 -10.69 44.06 -13.08
C GLU A 362 -11.61 45.26 -12.90
N ILE A 363 -11.26 46.21 -12.03
CA ILE A 363 -12.04 47.44 -11.81
C ILE A 363 -11.25 48.64 -12.33
N ILE A 364 -11.86 49.40 -13.24
CA ILE A 364 -11.33 50.66 -13.78
C ILE A 364 -12.20 51.81 -13.30
N ASP A 365 -11.61 52.77 -12.59
CA ASP A 365 -12.33 53.92 -12.01
C ASP A 365 -12.21 55.16 -12.91
N PHE A 366 -13.35 55.58 -13.47
CA PHE A 366 -13.50 56.76 -14.32
C PHE A 366 -14.26 57.91 -13.64
N ARG A 367 -14.57 57.82 -12.34
CA ARG A 367 -15.34 58.86 -11.62
C ARG A 367 -14.70 60.25 -11.64
N ASN A 368 -13.38 60.33 -11.82
CA ASN A 368 -12.63 61.58 -11.92
C ASN A 368 -12.20 61.93 -13.36
N GLN A 369 -12.70 61.22 -14.36
CA GLN A 369 -12.38 61.44 -15.78
C GLN A 369 -13.56 62.09 -16.50
N LEU A 370 -13.26 63.06 -17.37
CA LEU A 370 -14.24 63.68 -18.24
C LEU A 370 -14.43 62.83 -19.50
N SER A 371 -15.68 62.69 -19.94
CA SER A 371 -16.06 62.02 -21.19
C SER A 371 -15.26 62.59 -22.40
N PRO A 372 -14.86 61.76 -23.38
CA PRO A 372 -15.29 60.38 -23.62
C PRO A 372 -14.52 59.32 -22.81
N TYR A 373 -15.24 58.26 -22.42
CA TYR A 373 -14.66 57.07 -21.79
C TYR A 373 -14.22 56.07 -22.86
N ASP A 374 -13.05 55.49 -22.70
CA ASP A 374 -12.53 54.45 -23.59
C ASP A 374 -13.21 53.10 -23.27
N LEU A 375 -14.39 52.89 -23.84
CA LEU A 375 -15.20 51.68 -23.68
C LEU A 375 -15.30 50.95 -25.02
N GLN A 376 -15.28 49.61 -24.99
CA GLN A 376 -15.49 48.80 -26.18
C GLN A 376 -16.95 48.92 -26.65
N PRO A 377 -17.25 48.80 -27.96
CA PRO A 377 -18.63 48.79 -28.44
C PRO A 377 -19.50 47.67 -27.84
N SER A 378 -18.87 46.60 -27.36
CA SER A 378 -19.52 45.46 -26.70
C SER A 378 -19.71 45.64 -25.19
N THR A 379 -19.17 46.69 -24.58
CA THR A 379 -19.31 46.93 -23.13
C THR A 379 -20.77 47.21 -22.79
N LEU A 380 -21.33 46.47 -21.84
CA LEU A 380 -22.69 46.71 -21.35
C LEU A 380 -22.69 47.97 -20.47
N ILE A 381 -23.43 49.00 -20.85
CA ILE A 381 -23.55 50.23 -20.05
C ILE A 381 -24.82 50.14 -19.20
N TRP A 382 -24.69 50.20 -17.87
CA TRP A 382 -25.81 50.31 -16.94
C TRP A 382 -26.07 51.77 -16.58
N ALA A 383 -27.29 52.25 -16.85
CA ALA A 383 -27.73 53.61 -16.58
C ALA A 383 -29.19 53.64 -16.11
N GLU A 384 -29.47 54.42 -15.07
CA GLU A 384 -30.80 54.58 -14.46
C GLU A 384 -31.23 56.06 -14.40
N GLY A 385 -32.50 56.33 -14.07
CA GLY A 385 -33.03 57.69 -13.92
C GLY A 385 -33.02 58.50 -15.22
N GLY A 386 -32.79 59.82 -15.14
CA GLY A 386 -32.77 60.73 -16.30
C GLY A 386 -31.73 60.36 -17.38
N ASP A 387 -30.70 59.59 -17.01
CA ASP A 387 -29.65 59.11 -17.91
C ASP A 387 -29.93 57.74 -18.53
N LYS A 388 -31.13 57.16 -18.34
CA LYS A 388 -31.48 55.82 -18.85
C LYS A 388 -31.24 55.65 -20.36
N ALA A 389 -31.30 56.73 -21.14
CA ALA A 389 -31.00 56.72 -22.58
C ALA A 389 -29.51 56.43 -22.91
N LYS A 390 -28.60 56.52 -21.94
CA LYS A 390 -27.16 56.25 -22.08
C LYS A 390 -26.80 54.77 -21.99
N GLY A 391 -27.74 53.90 -21.59
CA GLY A 391 -27.46 52.49 -21.37
C GLY A 391 -28.71 51.64 -21.22
N ARG A 392 -28.55 50.51 -20.55
CA ARG A 392 -29.60 49.56 -20.19
C ARG A 392 -29.98 49.75 -18.72
N SER A 393 -31.26 49.59 -18.42
CA SER A 393 -31.74 49.57 -17.03
C SER A 393 -31.61 48.18 -16.42
N ARG A 394 -31.72 48.09 -15.09
CA ARG A 394 -31.67 46.87 -14.27
C ARG A 394 -32.63 45.76 -14.72
N TYR A 395 -33.69 46.10 -15.42
CA TYR A 395 -34.67 45.14 -15.96
C TYR A 395 -34.29 44.56 -17.33
N ASP A 396 -33.23 45.07 -17.98
CA ASP A 396 -32.80 44.71 -19.34
C ASP A 396 -31.29 44.45 -19.40
N LEU A 397 -30.78 43.77 -18.37
CA LEU A 397 -29.37 43.36 -18.27
C LEU A 397 -29.19 41.93 -18.75
N GLN A 398 -28.04 41.65 -19.37
CA GLN A 398 -27.65 40.31 -19.83
C GLN A 398 -26.21 39.99 -19.40
N PRO A 399 -25.83 38.70 -19.32
CA PRO A 399 -24.46 38.31 -19.04
C PRO A 399 -23.49 38.88 -20.08
N THR A 400 -22.40 39.50 -19.65
CA THR A 400 -21.38 40.11 -20.52
C THR A 400 -20.07 40.25 -19.75
N ASP A 401 -18.94 40.12 -20.45
CA ASP A 401 -17.60 40.19 -19.84
C ASP A 401 -17.26 41.59 -19.29
N GLU A 402 -17.72 42.66 -19.94
CA GLU A 402 -17.47 44.05 -19.54
C GLU A 402 -18.75 44.80 -19.15
N LEU A 403 -18.74 45.43 -17.98
CA LEU A 403 -19.83 46.27 -17.46
C LEU A 403 -19.33 47.69 -17.15
N ALA A 404 -19.99 48.71 -17.68
CA ALA A 404 -19.79 50.10 -17.29
C ALA A 404 -20.96 50.60 -16.42
N ILE A 405 -20.67 51.01 -15.19
CA ILE A 405 -21.63 51.61 -14.26
C ILE A 405 -21.66 53.11 -14.53
N TYR A 406 -22.58 53.55 -15.38
CA TYR A 406 -22.68 54.94 -15.81
C TYR A 406 -23.27 55.82 -14.72
N THR A 407 -24.39 55.40 -14.12
CA THR A 407 -25.06 56.11 -13.03
C THR A 407 -24.74 55.50 -11.68
N THR A 408 -24.71 56.33 -10.64
CA THR A 408 -24.48 55.88 -9.26
C THR A 408 -25.60 54.92 -8.84
N PRO A 409 -25.27 53.70 -8.36
CA PRO A 409 -26.26 52.78 -7.85
C PRO A 409 -27.11 53.40 -6.74
N PRO A 410 -28.44 53.15 -6.72
CA PRO A 410 -29.31 53.65 -5.65
C PRO A 410 -29.04 52.97 -4.31
N SER A 411 -28.44 51.77 -4.31
CA SER A 411 -28.00 51.07 -3.10
C SER A 411 -26.88 50.07 -3.40
N PRO A 412 -26.06 49.69 -2.39
CA PRO A 412 -25.11 48.59 -2.52
C PRO A 412 -25.75 47.24 -2.86
N SER A 413 -26.97 46.99 -2.41
CA SER A 413 -27.73 45.78 -2.75
C SER A 413 -28.06 45.71 -4.24
N GLU A 414 -28.47 46.82 -4.84
CA GLU A 414 -28.77 46.88 -6.27
C GLU A 414 -27.51 46.67 -7.12
N LEU A 415 -26.40 47.28 -6.73
CA LEU A 415 -25.11 47.03 -7.39
C LEU A 415 -24.73 45.54 -7.37
N ARG A 416 -24.97 44.84 -6.24
CA ARG A 416 -24.71 43.39 -6.16
C ARG A 416 -25.60 42.62 -7.13
N THR A 417 -26.89 42.91 -7.17
CA THR A 417 -27.83 42.26 -8.09
C THR A 417 -27.42 42.46 -9.55
N VAL A 418 -26.99 43.67 -9.93
CA VAL A 418 -26.46 43.94 -11.27
C VAL A 418 -25.23 43.08 -11.57
N LEU A 419 -24.26 43.02 -10.65
CA LEU A 419 -23.05 42.20 -10.84
C LEU A 419 -23.35 40.70 -10.91
N GLU A 420 -24.36 40.21 -10.19
CA GLU A 420 -24.80 38.81 -10.22
C GLU A 420 -25.49 38.43 -11.53
N ILE A 421 -26.24 39.36 -12.13
CA ILE A 421 -26.91 39.15 -13.43
C ILE A 421 -25.90 39.22 -14.57
N VAL A 422 -25.03 40.23 -14.57
CA VAL A 422 -24.09 40.48 -15.68
C VAL A 422 -22.86 39.57 -15.62
N LYS A 423 -22.41 39.22 -14.41
CA LYS A 423 -21.19 38.41 -14.16
C LYS A 423 -19.96 38.88 -14.94
N PRO A 424 -19.61 40.19 -14.91
CA PRO A 424 -18.49 40.70 -15.66
C PRO A 424 -17.17 40.20 -15.09
N ASN A 425 -16.16 40.07 -15.95
CA ASN A 425 -14.77 39.93 -15.53
C ASN A 425 -14.06 41.30 -15.46
N LYS A 426 -14.68 42.37 -16.00
CA LYS A 426 -14.18 43.75 -15.96
C LYS A 426 -15.30 44.77 -15.75
N VAL A 427 -15.09 45.71 -14.81
CA VAL A 427 -16.07 46.75 -14.43
C VAL A 427 -15.46 48.14 -14.53
N PHE A 428 -16.11 49.02 -15.28
CA PHE A 428 -15.79 50.45 -15.35
C PHE A 428 -16.74 51.23 -14.43
N VAL A 429 -16.20 52.06 -13.55
CA VAL A 429 -17.00 52.86 -12.60
C VAL A 429 -16.99 54.32 -13.04
N ILE A 430 -18.09 54.81 -13.61
CA ILE A 430 -18.25 56.22 -14.01
C ILE A 430 -19.04 56.98 -12.95
N GLY A 431 -20.14 56.40 -12.46
CA GLY A 431 -20.82 56.85 -11.24
C GLY A 431 -21.34 58.30 -11.28
N ASN A 432 -21.94 58.73 -12.40
CA ASN A 432 -22.62 60.01 -12.46
C ASN A 432 -23.77 60.03 -11.46
N SER A 433 -23.95 61.15 -10.75
CA SER A 433 -25.15 61.33 -9.95
C SER A 433 -26.32 61.54 -10.91
N PRO A 434 -27.42 60.79 -10.80
CA PRO A 434 -28.59 61.05 -11.63
C PRO A 434 -29.07 62.47 -11.37
N ASP A 435 -29.36 63.23 -12.45
CA ASP A 435 -30.00 64.53 -12.32
C ASP A 435 -31.31 64.39 -11.53
N PRO A 436 -31.62 65.29 -10.58
CA PRO A 436 -32.88 65.25 -9.87
C PRO A 436 -34.03 65.43 -10.87
N GLU A 437 -34.86 64.40 -11.02
CA GLU A 437 -36.13 64.46 -11.79
C GLU A 437 -37.11 65.50 -11.25
#